data_AF-A0A920DVV2-F1
#
_entry.id   AF-A0A920DVV2-F1
#
_cell.length_a   1.000
_cell.length_b   1.000
_cell.length_c   1.000
_cell.angle_alpha   90.00
_cell.angle_beta   90.00
_cell.angle_gamma   90.00
#
_symmetry.space_group_name_H-M   'P 1'
#
loop_
_entity.id
_entity.type
_entity.pdbx_description
1 polymer ?
#
loop_
_entity_poly.entity_id
_entity_poly.type
_entity_poly.pdbx_seq_one_letter_code
_entity_poly.pdbx_strand_id
1 'polypeptide(L)'
;MTSSGTVDTNTVGTYTITYSASDAAGNTSTATRTVNVVDTTAPVVTLTGAATVTVELGGTYTELGATATDASGTVTVVTSGTVDWHCWIIYRYIFIRCFW
;
A
#
# COMPACT_ATOMS: atom_id res chain seq x y z
N MET A 1 1.63 -35.27 23.97
CA MET A 1 1.40 -33.85 23.61
C MET A 1 0.92 -33.81 22.17
N THR A 2 -0.15 -33.09 21.89
CA THR A 2 -0.66 -32.86 20.53
C THR A 2 -0.73 -31.36 20.28
N SER A 3 -0.55 -30.95 19.01
CA SER A 3 -0.74 -29.58 18.56
C SER A 3 -1.76 -29.57 17.43
N SER A 4 -2.73 -28.65 17.49
CA SER A 4 -3.75 -28.45 16.45
C SER A 4 -3.81 -26.98 16.04
N GLY A 5 -4.24 -26.76 14.80
CA GLY A 5 -4.25 -25.44 14.16
C GLY A 5 -3.28 -25.38 12.97
N THR A 6 -3.57 -24.49 12.04
CA THR A 6 -2.76 -24.26 10.84
C THR A 6 -2.50 -22.78 10.71
N VAL A 7 -1.28 -22.42 10.32
CA VAL A 7 -0.91 -21.04 9.96
C VAL A 7 -0.68 -21.00 8.46
N ASP A 8 -1.42 -20.14 7.77
CA ASP A 8 -1.09 -19.79 6.38
C ASP A 8 -0.24 -18.51 6.39
N THR A 9 1.02 -18.65 6.04
CA THR A 9 1.97 -17.53 6.02
C THR A 9 1.82 -16.64 4.79
N ASN A 10 0.99 -17.03 3.82
CA ASN A 10 0.73 -16.23 2.61
C ASN A 10 -0.48 -15.32 2.78
N THR A 11 -1.26 -15.49 3.85
CA THR A 11 -2.48 -14.72 4.09
C THR A 11 -2.35 -13.95 5.40
N VAL A 12 -2.42 -12.61 5.31
CA VAL A 12 -2.45 -11.72 6.47
C VAL A 12 -3.65 -12.08 7.36
N GLY A 13 -3.40 -12.24 8.65
CA GLY A 13 -4.43 -12.66 9.59
C GLY A 13 -3.88 -13.13 10.93
N THR A 14 -4.81 -13.42 11.84
CA THR A 14 -4.49 -13.96 13.16
C THR A 14 -4.84 -15.45 13.19
N TYR A 15 -3.87 -16.27 13.52
CA TYR A 15 -3.98 -17.73 13.62
C TYR A 15 -3.80 -18.18 15.06
N THR A 16 -4.46 -19.26 15.45
CA THR A 16 -4.34 -19.84 16.79
C THR A 16 -3.87 -21.28 16.72
N ILE A 17 -2.81 -21.60 17.45
CA ILE A 17 -2.32 -22.95 17.66
C ILE A 17 -2.67 -23.38 19.08
N THR A 18 -3.26 -24.57 19.22
CA THR A 18 -3.62 -25.15 20.51
C THR A 18 -2.71 -26.33 20.80
N TYR A 19 -2.08 -26.32 21.97
CA TYR A 19 -1.28 -27.42 22.50
C TYR A 19 -2.09 -28.14 23.58
N SER A 20 -2.10 -29.47 23.53
CA SER A 20 -2.70 -30.31 24.56
C SER A 20 -1.67 -31.31 25.09
N ALA A 21 -1.59 -31.46 26.40
CA ALA A 21 -0.76 -32.45 27.07
C ALA A 21 -1.62 -33.34 27.98
N SER A 22 -1.29 -34.62 28.02
CA SER A 22 -1.92 -35.61 28.89
C SER A 22 -0.82 -36.37 29.64
N ASP A 23 -1.02 -36.65 30.92
CA ASP A 23 -0.15 -37.52 31.71
C ASP A 23 -0.67 -38.98 31.75
N ALA A 24 0.10 -39.88 32.36
CA ALA A 24 -0.25 -41.30 32.46
C ALA A 24 -1.45 -41.56 33.39
N ALA A 25 -1.81 -40.60 34.25
CA ALA A 25 -2.99 -40.68 35.11
C ALA A 25 -4.26 -40.15 34.40
N GLY A 26 -4.14 -39.64 33.17
CA GLY A 26 -5.24 -39.12 32.37
C GLY A 26 -5.54 -37.64 32.61
N ASN A 27 -4.71 -36.90 33.35
CA ASN A 27 -4.90 -35.47 33.51
C ASN A 27 -4.53 -34.74 32.22
N THR A 28 -5.37 -33.81 31.78
CA THR A 28 -5.16 -33.02 30.56
C THR A 28 -4.99 -31.54 30.86
N SER A 29 -4.10 -30.87 30.12
CA SER A 29 -3.97 -29.41 30.13
C SER A 29 -3.79 -28.86 28.71
N THR A 30 -4.24 -27.63 28.48
CA THR A 30 -4.18 -26.96 27.19
C THR A 30 -3.55 -25.57 27.29
N ALA A 31 -2.80 -25.19 26.25
CA ALA A 31 -2.26 -23.84 26.09
C ALA A 31 -2.44 -23.38 24.64
N THR A 32 -2.66 -22.08 24.43
CA THR A 32 -2.85 -21.49 23.10
C THR A 32 -1.71 -20.55 22.74
N ARG A 33 -1.35 -20.49 21.45
CA ARG A 33 -0.44 -19.50 20.86
C ARG A 33 -1.17 -18.75 19.75
N THR A 34 -1.15 -17.43 19.85
CA THR A 34 -1.62 -16.54 18.79
C THR A 34 -0.44 -16.20 17.87
N VAL A 35 -0.63 -16.36 16.56
CA VAL A 35 0.33 -16.02 15.51
C VAL A 35 -0.29 -14.95 14.63
N ASN A 36 0.35 -13.78 14.54
CA ASN A 36 -0.12 -12.70 13.68
C ASN A 36 0.74 -12.63 12.42
N VAL A 37 0.14 -12.91 11.27
CA VAL A 37 0.75 -12.69 9.96
C VAL A 37 0.38 -11.28 9.53
N VAL A 38 1.38 -10.41 9.39
CA VAL A 38 1.22 -8.99 9.07
C VAL A 38 2.00 -8.65 7.82
N ASP A 39 1.49 -7.70 7.04
CA ASP A 39 2.26 -7.04 6.01
C ASP A 39 2.94 -5.80 6.59
N THR A 40 4.25 -5.71 6.37
CA THR A 40 5.11 -4.60 6.81
C THR A 40 5.87 -3.98 5.65
N THR A 41 5.63 -4.43 4.43
CA THR A 41 6.27 -3.89 3.24
C THR A 41 5.47 -2.69 2.74
N ALA A 42 6.17 -1.68 2.25
CA ALA A 42 5.53 -0.53 1.64
C ALA A 42 5.37 -0.78 0.13
N PRO A 43 4.34 -0.19 -0.50
CA PRO A 43 4.15 -0.32 -1.93
C PRO A 43 5.28 0.37 -2.68
N VAL A 44 5.69 -0.24 -3.80
CA VAL A 44 6.66 0.34 -4.73
C VAL A 44 5.90 1.01 -5.88
N VAL A 45 6.12 2.31 -6.08
CA VAL A 45 5.56 3.06 -7.21
C VAL A 45 6.56 3.10 -8.35
N THR A 46 6.09 2.78 -9.55
CA THR A 46 6.86 2.82 -10.81
C THR A 46 6.18 3.77 -11.78
N LEU A 47 6.91 4.78 -12.25
CA LEU A 47 6.42 5.72 -13.27
C LEU A 47 6.43 5.04 -14.64
N THR A 48 5.39 5.32 -15.44
CA THR A 48 5.39 4.96 -16.86
C THR A 48 6.06 6.09 -17.62
N GLY A 49 7.13 5.79 -18.36
CA GLY A 49 7.90 6.79 -19.10
C GLY A 49 8.91 7.55 -18.25
N ALA A 50 9.29 8.74 -18.71
CA ALA A 50 10.35 9.53 -18.08
C ALA A 50 9.85 10.23 -16.81
N ALA A 51 10.69 10.27 -15.77
CA ALA A 51 10.39 10.99 -14.54
C ALA A 51 10.30 12.52 -14.74
N THR A 52 10.93 13.02 -15.81
CA THR A 52 10.87 14.42 -16.22
C THR A 52 10.42 14.49 -17.67
N VAL A 53 9.36 15.23 -17.93
CA VAL A 53 8.84 15.48 -19.28
C VAL A 53 8.91 16.98 -19.54
N THR A 54 9.56 17.38 -20.63
CA THR A 54 9.56 18.77 -21.10
C THR A 54 8.49 18.93 -22.16
N VAL A 55 7.61 19.91 -21.98
CA VAL A 55 6.57 20.27 -22.96
C VAL A 55 6.78 21.74 -23.31
N GLU A 56 6.80 22.04 -24.60
CA GLU A 56 6.89 23.42 -25.10
C GLU A 56 5.71 24.27 -24.60
N LEU A 57 5.92 25.58 -24.44
CA LEU A 57 4.89 26.50 -23.97
C LEU A 57 3.65 26.44 -24.90
N GLY A 58 2.49 26.14 -24.32
CA GLY A 58 1.22 25.98 -25.07
C GLY A 58 1.04 24.59 -25.70
N GLY A 59 1.98 23.67 -25.49
CA GLY A 59 1.84 22.27 -25.87
C GLY A 59 0.90 21.49 -24.97
N THR A 60 0.43 20.33 -25.44
CA THR A 60 -0.43 19.43 -24.66
C THR A 60 0.42 18.38 -23.94
N TYR A 61 0.31 18.32 -22.62
CA TYR A 61 0.82 17.19 -21.85
C TYR A 61 -0.25 16.10 -21.74
N THR A 62 0.13 14.85 -22.03
CA THR A 62 -0.69 13.67 -21.75
C THR A 62 -0.03 12.89 -20.63
N GLU A 63 -0.77 12.61 -19.56
CA GLU A 63 -0.26 11.86 -18.41
C GLU A 63 0.15 10.45 -18.84
N LEU A 64 1.40 10.09 -18.55
CA LEU A 64 1.98 8.80 -18.94
C LEU A 64 1.56 7.68 -17.98
N GLY A 65 1.18 8.04 -16.75
CA GLY A 65 0.66 7.13 -15.74
C GLY A 65 1.74 6.55 -14.83
N ALA A 66 1.29 5.79 -13.83
CA ALA A 66 2.15 5.08 -12.90
C ALA A 66 1.45 3.80 -12.41
N THR A 67 2.24 2.81 -12.03
CA THR A 67 1.77 1.57 -11.41
C THR A 67 2.34 1.45 -10.00
N ALA A 68 1.63 0.78 -9.10
CA ALA A 68 2.16 0.46 -7.78
C ALA A 68 1.93 -1.02 -7.44
N THR A 69 2.89 -1.63 -6.78
CA THR A 69 2.88 -3.05 -6.40
C THR A 69 3.25 -3.21 -4.94
N ASP A 70 2.55 -4.09 -4.23
CA ASP A 70 2.77 -4.41 -2.82
C ASP A 70 2.62 -5.92 -2.58
N ALA A 71 3.25 -6.46 -1.53
CA ALA A 71 3.19 -7.88 -1.18
C ALA A 71 1.80 -8.31 -0.67
N SER A 72 1.02 -7.43 -0.06
CA SER A 72 -0.36 -7.69 0.37
C SER A 72 -1.40 -7.59 -0.75
N GLY A 73 -0.99 -7.20 -1.96
CA GLY A 73 -1.87 -7.08 -3.12
C GLY A 73 -2.26 -5.64 -3.43
N THR A 74 -3.55 -5.30 -3.33
CA THR A 74 -4.12 -4.13 -4.02
C THR A 74 -3.51 -2.80 -3.57
N VAL A 75 -2.89 -2.08 -4.51
CA VAL A 75 -2.42 -0.70 -4.34
C VAL A 75 -3.19 0.23 -5.27
N THR A 76 -3.71 1.34 -4.72
CA THR A 76 -4.33 2.40 -5.52
C THR A 76 -3.29 3.49 -5.83
N VAL A 77 -3.05 3.75 -7.11
CA VAL A 77 -2.27 4.91 -7.56
C VAL A 77 -3.23 6.10 -7.70
N VAL A 78 -2.96 7.18 -6.98
CA VAL A 78 -3.71 8.44 -7.11
C VAL A 78 -2.78 9.46 -7.76
N THR A 79 -3.14 9.93 -8.96
CA THR A 79 -2.48 11.06 -9.60
C THR A 79 -3.16 12.35 -9.16
N SER A 80 -2.42 13.24 -8.51
CA SER A 80 -2.90 14.58 -8.15
C SER A 80 -2.05 15.64 -8.87
N GLY A 81 -2.67 16.34 -9.81
CA GLY A 81 -2.02 17.41 -10.57
C GLY A 81 -2.77 17.71 -11.86
N THR A 82 -2.94 18.99 -12.18
CA THR A 82 -3.44 19.44 -13.48
C THR A 82 -2.42 20.41 -14.02
N VAL A 83 -1.94 20.16 -15.24
CA VAL A 83 -1.12 21.14 -15.95
C VAL A 83 -2.08 22.20 -16.48
N ASP A 84 -2.23 23.30 -15.74
CA ASP A 84 -3.05 24.42 -16.18
C ASP A 84 -2.21 25.36 -17.07
N TRP A 85 -2.61 25.44 -18.34
CA TRP A 85 -1.99 26.30 -19.35
C TRP A 85 -2.74 27.64 -19.52
N HIS A 86 -3.81 27.89 -18.77
CA HIS A 86 -4.64 29.09 -18.90
C HIS A 86 -4.29 30.14 -17.83
N CYS A 87 -3.05 30.63 -17.82
CA CYS A 87 -2.79 31.92 -17.20
C CYS A 87 -3.31 33.04 -18.13
N TRP A 88 -4.63 33.26 -18.15
CA TRP A 88 -5.22 34.49 -18.66
C TRP A 88 -5.39 35.47 -17.50
N ILE A 89 -4.65 36.58 -17.56
CA ILE A 89 -4.88 37.81 -16.78
C ILE A 89 -6.40 38.12 -16.94
N ILE A 90 -7.23 38.53 -15.94
CA ILE A 90 -7.17 39.73 -15.09
C ILE A 90 -8.27 39.76 -13.98
N TYR A 91 -7.99 40.50 -12.89
CA TYR A 91 -8.84 41.26 -11.93
C TYR A 91 -9.35 40.66 -10.59
N ARG A 92 -8.82 41.28 -9.50
CA ARG A 92 -9.31 41.42 -8.09
C ARG A 92 -9.12 40.24 -7.12
N TYR A 93 -8.13 40.40 -6.22
CA TYR A 93 -7.90 39.75 -4.92
C TYR A 93 -7.94 38.20 -4.93
N ILE A 94 -6.84 37.45 -4.89
CA ILE A 94 -5.87 37.32 -3.79
C ILE A 94 -4.69 36.46 -4.32
N PHE A 95 -3.49 36.60 -3.74
CA PHE A 95 -2.21 36.09 -4.25
C PHE A 95 -2.19 34.60 -4.69
N ILE A 96 -1.84 34.35 -5.97
CA ILE A 96 -1.18 33.11 -6.41
C ILE A 96 0.05 33.54 -7.20
N ARG A 97 1.24 33.33 -6.61
CA ARG A 97 2.51 33.67 -7.26
C ARG A 97 2.77 32.69 -8.40
N CYS A 98 2.71 33.19 -9.64
CA CYS A 98 3.50 32.64 -10.74
C CYS A 98 4.97 32.82 -10.35
N PHE A 99 5.71 31.72 -10.22
CA PHE A 99 7.18 31.80 -10.17
C PHE A 99 7.68 31.89 -11.61
N TRP A 100 8.35 33.01 -11.88
CA TRP A 100 8.97 33.42 -13.13
C TRP A 100 9.90 32.38 -13.74
#